data_AF-A0A6L3C849-F1
#
_entry.id   AF-A0A6L3C849-F1
#
_cell.length_a   1.000
_cell.length_b   1.000
_cell.length_c   1.000
_cell.angle_alpha   90.00
_cell.angle_beta   90.00
_cell.angle_gamma   90.00
#
_symmetry.space_group_name_H-M   'P 1'
#
loop_
_entity.id
_entity.type
_entity.pdbx_description
1 polymer ?
#
loop_
_entity_poly.entity_id
_entity_poly.type
_entity_poly.pdbx_seq_one_letter_code
_entity_poly.pdbx_strand_id
1 'polypeptide(L)'
;QSMDLLLTGRRIQAEEALALGLVTRIVSPESLLDEAWLLANRLADLPVAPVAALKQLLRQGMDLDLPQALELESRVTARLST
;
A
#
# COMPACT_ATOMS: atom_id res chain seq x y z
N GLN A 1 0.62 15.93 -10.32
CA GLN A 1 0.83 16.50 -8.98
C GLN A 1 2.20 16.13 -8.42
N SER A 2 2.69 14.91 -8.64
CA SER A 2 4.06 14.47 -8.29
C SER A 2 5.18 15.38 -8.81
N MET A 3 5.10 15.88 -10.06
CA MET A 3 6.14 16.75 -10.64
C MET A 3 6.35 18.08 -9.89
N ASP A 4 5.30 18.68 -9.32
CA ASP A 4 5.43 19.94 -8.55
C ASP A 4 6.35 19.74 -7.34
N LEU A 5 6.05 18.73 -6.51
CA LEU A 5 6.83 18.42 -5.32
C LEU A 5 8.26 17.99 -5.66
N LEU A 6 8.43 17.18 -6.72
CA LEU A 6 9.75 16.72 -7.15
C LEU A 6 10.64 17.85 -7.66
N LEU A 7 10.08 18.84 -8.36
CA LEU A 7 10.83 19.94 -8.93
C LEU A 7 11.07 21.09 -7.93
N THR A 8 10.11 21.35 -7.04
CA THR A 8 10.19 22.47 -6.09
C THR A 8 10.83 22.10 -4.76
N GLY A 9 10.78 20.83 -4.35
CA GLY A 9 11.27 20.38 -3.04
C GLY A 9 10.58 21.04 -1.84
N ARG A 10 9.41 21.66 -2.05
CA ARG A 10 8.70 22.39 -0.99
C ARG A 10 8.22 21.43 0.10
N ARG A 11 8.14 21.94 1.34
CA ARG A 11 7.50 21.21 2.43
C ARG A 11 5.98 21.25 2.27
N ILE A 12 5.34 20.15 2.62
CA ILE A 12 3.88 20.01 2.67
C ILE A 12 3.42 19.74 4.09
N GLN A 13 2.19 20.13 4.40
CA GLN A 13 1.54 19.80 5.67
C GLN A 13 0.86 18.44 5.60
N ALA A 14 0.48 17.90 6.76
CA ALA A 14 -0.09 16.55 6.87
C ALA A 14 -1.39 16.39 6.07
N GLU A 15 -2.24 17.42 6.05
CA GLU A 15 -3.53 17.45 5.36
C GLU A 15 -3.35 17.37 3.84
N GLU A 16 -2.36 18.10 3.32
CA GLU A 16 -2.00 18.04 1.91
C GLU A 16 -1.44 16.66 1.55
N ALA A 17 -0.55 16.11 2.38
CA ALA A 17 0.00 14.77 2.16
C ALA A 17 -1.09 13.68 2.14
N LEU A 18 -2.12 13.82 2.98
CA LEU A 18 -3.28 12.92 2.99
C LEU A 18 -4.12 13.07 1.72
N ALA A 19 -4.41 14.31 1.30
CA ALA A 19 -5.18 14.59 0.08
C ALA A 19 -4.47 14.08 -1.18
N LEU A 20 -3.13 14.10 -1.19
CA LEU A 20 -2.29 13.56 -2.28
C LEU A 20 -2.14 12.03 -2.21
N GLY A 21 -2.60 11.37 -1.15
CA GLY A 21 -2.44 9.93 -0.94
C GLY A 21 -1.01 9.50 -0.58
N LEU A 22 -0.14 10.43 -0.20
CA LEU A 22 1.23 10.14 0.26
C LEU A 22 1.25 9.50 1.65
N VAL A 23 0.26 9.84 2.48
CA VAL A 23 -0.02 9.19 3.75
C VAL A 23 -1.47 8.72 3.76
N THR A 24 -1.77 7.72 4.58
CA THR A 24 -3.12 7.13 4.64
C THR A 24 -3.94 7.61 5.84
N ARG A 25 -3.31 8.18 6.86
CA ARG A 25 -3.95 8.68 8.10
C ARG A 25 -3.15 9.83 8.69
N ILE A 26 -3.83 10.69 9.45
CA ILE A 26 -3.24 11.73 10.29
C ILE A 26 -3.67 11.43 11.72
N VAL A 27 -2.71 11.45 12.65
CA VAL A 27 -2.90 11.16 14.07
C VAL A 27 -2.11 12.19 14.89
N SER A 28 -2.41 12.31 16.18
CA SER A 28 -1.63 13.18 17.05
C SER A 28 -0.21 12.62 17.26
N PRO A 29 0.80 13.48 17.53
CA PRO A 29 2.18 13.04 17.69
C PRO A 29 2.37 11.96 18.77
N GLU A 30 1.65 12.08 19.88
CA GLU A 30 1.70 11.15 21.00
C GLU A 30 1.15 9.76 20.67
N SER A 31 0.20 9.66 19.72
CA SER A 31 -0.42 8.39 19.31
C SER A 31 0.23 7.75 18.08
N LEU A 32 1.24 8.39 17.49
CA LEU A 32 1.83 7.96 16.21
C LEU A 32 2.33 6.51 16.25
N LEU A 33 3.11 6.16 17.28
CA LEU A 33 3.69 4.82 17.40
C LEU A 33 2.62 3.78 17.72
N ASP A 34 1.66 4.11 18.58
CA ASP A 34 0.60 3.19 18.98
C ASP A 34 -0.27 2.81 17.79
N GLU A 35 -0.66 3.79 16.97
CA GLU A 35 -1.45 3.57 15.75
C GLU A 35 -0.68 2.78 14.68
N ALA A 36 0.63 3.05 14.55
CA ALA A 36 1.50 2.30 13.65
C ALA A 36 1.62 0.82 14.07
N TRP A 37 1.82 0.55 15.37
CA TRP A 37 1.88 -0.80 15.92
C TRP A 37 0.53 -1.52 15.83
N LEU A 38 -0.57 -0.81 16.08
CA LEU A 38 -1.91 -1.37 15.93
C LEU A 38 -2.16 -1.84 14.49
N LEU A 39 -1.72 -1.08 13.49
CA LEU A 39 -1.79 -1.50 12.09
C LEU A 39 -0.85 -2.68 11.80
N ALA A 40 0.38 -2.62 12.28
CA ALA A 40 1.36 -3.69 12.07
C ALA A 40 0.89 -5.02 12.66
N ASN A 41 0.36 -5.01 13.88
CA ASN A 41 -0.19 -6.20 14.55
C ASN A 41 -1.39 -6.77 13.78
N ARG A 42 -2.32 -5.91 13.34
CA ARG A 42 -3.44 -6.35 12.49
C ARG A 42 -2.97 -7.02 11.20
N LEU A 43 -1.89 -6.53 10.59
CA LEU A 43 -1.32 -7.16 9.40
C LEU A 43 -0.56 -8.46 9.71
N ALA A 44 0.08 -8.53 10.87
CA ALA A 44 0.81 -9.72 11.33
C ALA A 44 -0.15 -10.88 11.70
N ASP A 45 -1.36 -10.57 12.15
CA ASP A 45 -2.40 -11.56 12.47
C ASP A 45 -3.06 -12.17 11.22
N LEU A 46 -2.81 -11.62 10.02
CA LEU A 46 -3.35 -12.16 8.78
C LEU A 46 -2.57 -13.39 8.31
N PRO A 47 -3.21 -14.32 7.57
CA PRO A 47 -2.51 -15.47 7.01
C PRO A 47 -1.37 -15.03 6.07
N VAL A 48 -0.15 -15.48 6.37
CA VAL A 48 1.08 -15.00 5.72
C VAL A 48 1.08 -15.24 4.21
N ALA A 49 0.67 -16.43 3.77
CA ALA A 49 0.71 -16.82 2.36
C ALA A 49 -0.15 -15.92 1.44
N PRO A 50 -1.46 -15.72 1.70
CA PRO A 50 -2.27 -14.85 0.85
C PRO A 50 -1.86 -13.37 0.95
N VAL A 51 -1.42 -12.87 2.11
CA VAL A 51 -0.93 -11.49 2.24
C VAL A 51 0.35 -11.26 1.43
N ALA A 52 1.31 -12.18 1.51
CA ALA A 52 2.54 -12.10 0.73
C ALA A 52 2.27 -12.17 -0.78
N ALA A 53 1.39 -13.09 -1.18
CA ALA A 53 0.99 -13.26 -2.57
C ALA A 53 0.27 -12.01 -3.12
N LEU A 54 -0.67 -11.44 -2.37
CA LEU A 54 -1.37 -10.20 -2.74
C LEU A 54 -0.40 -9.03 -2.87
N LYS A 55 0.54 -8.87 -1.91
CA LYS A 55 1.55 -7.82 -1.97
C LYS A 55 2.44 -7.95 -3.21
N GLN A 56 2.83 -9.17 -3.58
CA GLN A 56 3.63 -9.42 -4.78
C GLN A 56 2.83 -9.11 -6.05
N LEU A 57 1.58 -9.56 -6.11
CA LEU A 57 0.68 -9.36 -7.23
C LEU A 57 0.44 -7.89 -7.50
N LEU A 58 0.16 -7.08 -6.48
CA LEU A 58 -0.01 -5.63 -6.64
C LEU A 58 1.27 -4.98 -7.17
N ARG A 59 2.44 -5.37 -6.66
CA ARG A 59 3.73 -4.82 -7.15
C ARG A 59 4.03 -5.18 -8.59
N GLN A 60 3.68 -6.40 -9.01
CA GLN A 60 3.92 -6.88 -10.37
C GLN A 60 2.87 -6.36 -11.35
N GLY A 61 1.61 -6.26 -10.93
CA GLY A 61 0.49 -5.84 -11.77
C GLY A 61 0.45 -4.34 -12.08
N MET A 62 1.12 -3.50 -11.28
CA MET A 62 1.14 -2.05 -11.50
C MET A 62 1.73 -1.62 -12.85
N ASP A 63 2.62 -2.44 -13.42
CA ASP A 63 3.29 -2.16 -14.70
C ASP A 63 2.69 -2.97 -15.88
N LEU A 64 1.65 -3.76 -15.63
CA LEU A 64 1.03 -4.63 -16.62
C LEU A 64 -0.23 -4.00 -17.22
N ASP A 65 -0.59 -4.45 -18.43
CA ASP A 65 -1.92 -4.16 -18.97
C ASP A 65 -3.00 -5.00 -18.27
N LEU A 66 -4.26 -4.60 -18.44
CA LEU A 66 -5.38 -5.25 -17.75
C LEU A 66 -5.47 -6.77 -18.02
N PRO A 67 -5.36 -7.25 -19.28
CA PRO A 67 -5.32 -8.69 -19.56
C PRO A 67 -4.21 -9.44 -18.82
N GLN A 68 -2.98 -8.91 -18.82
CA GLN A 68 -1.83 -9.52 -18.15
C GLN A 68 -2.00 -9.53 -16.62
N ALA A 69 -2.54 -8.45 -16.06
CA ALA A 69 -2.83 -8.36 -14.63
C ALA A 69 -3.87 -9.40 -14.20
N LEU A 70 -4.95 -9.58 -14.98
CA LEU A 70 -5.99 -10.58 -14.69
C LEU A 70 -5.46 -12.02 -14.78
N GLU A 71 -4.58 -12.31 -15.74
CA GLU A 71 -3.95 -13.63 -15.84
C GLU A 71 -3.03 -13.92 -14.64
N LEU A 72 -2.26 -12.91 -14.21
CA LEU A 72 -1.45 -12.98 -13.01
C LEU A 72 -2.31 -13.22 -11.76
N GLU A 73 -3.42 -12.51 -11.61
CA GLU A 73 -4.40 -12.68 -10.52
C GLU A 73 -4.97 -14.08 -10.45
N SER A 74 -5.41 -14.62 -11.59
CA SER A 74 -5.98 -15.96 -11.69
C SER A 74 -4.96 -17.03 -11.26
N ARG A 75 -3.72 -16.95 -11.76
CA ARG A 75 -2.65 -17.89 -11.42
C ARG A 75 -2.26 -17.84 -9.95
N VAL A 76 -2.17 -16.66 -9.36
CA VAL A 76 -1.82 -16.49 -7.93
C VAL A 76 -2.94 -17.02 -7.04
N THR A 77 -4.20 -16.75 -7.37
CA THR A 77 -5.36 -17.21 -6.59
C THR A 77 -5.49 -18.72 -6.61
N ALA A 78 -5.32 -19.35 -7.78
CA ALA A 78 -5.38 -20.81 -7.92
C ALA A 78 -4.33 -21.55 -7.08
N ARG A 79 -3.14 -20.95 -6.88
CA ARG A 79 -2.07 -21.51 -6.03
C ARG A 79 -2.38 -21.41 -4.53
N LEU A 80 -3.22 -20.47 -4.12
CA LEU A 80 -3.59 -20.26 -2.72
C LEU A 80 -4.81 -21.09 -2.29
N SER A 81 -5.59 -21.60 -3.25
CA SER A 81 -6.79 -22.42 -3.00
C SER A 81 -6.51 -23.92 -2.80
N THR A 82 -5.25 -24.34 -2.85
CA THR A 82 -4.77 -25.71 -2.56
C THR A 82 -4.07 -25.76 -1.23
#